data_AF-J3N6K3-F1
#
_entry.id   AF-J3N6K3-F1
#
_cell.length_a   1.000
_cell.length_b   1.000
_cell.length_c   1.000
_cell.angle_alpha   90.00
_cell.angle_beta   90.00
_cell.angle_gamma   90.00
#
_symmetry.space_group_name_H-M   'P 1'
#
loop_
_entity.id
_entity.type
_entity.pdbx_description
1 polymer ?
#
loop_
_entity_poly.entity_id
_entity_poly.type
_entity_poly.pdbx_seq_one_letter_code
_entity_poly.pdbx_strand_id
1 'polypeptide(L)' 'MGPEGPGTLCNACGIRSKMDRLLPEYRPSTSPNFNGDEHSNRHRKVLKLRQKKVPI' A
#
# COMPACT_ATOMS: atom_id res chain seq x y z
N MET A 1 3.56 2.93 14.45
CA MET A 1 2.72 1.74 14.15
C MET A 1 3.14 1.19 12.80
N GLY A 2 3.94 0.12 12.81
CA GLY A 2 4.40 -0.58 11.60
C GLY A 2 3.40 -1.65 11.16
N PRO A 3 3.59 -2.28 9.98
CA PRO A 3 2.61 -3.19 9.40
C PRO A 3 2.32 -4.35 10.34
N GLU A 4 1.03 -4.51 10.67
CA GLU A 4 0.46 -5.56 11.50
C GLU A 4 0.60 -6.92 10.81
N GLY A 5 1.78 -7.52 10.91
CA GLY A 5 1.98 -8.93 10.67
C GLY A 5 1.86 -9.45 9.22
N PRO A 6 2.22 -10.73 9.01
CA PRO A 6 2.16 -11.41 7.73
C PRO A 6 0.69 -11.60 7.30
N GLY A 7 0.33 -11.01 6.16
CA GLY A 7 -1.05 -11.03 5.61
C GLY A 7 -1.55 -9.66 5.14
N THR A 8 -0.95 -8.58 5.62
CA THR A 8 -1.26 -7.21 5.16
C THR A 8 -0.55 -6.83 3.86
N LEU A 9 0.53 -7.55 3.53
CA LEU A 9 1.38 -7.30 2.37
C LEU A 9 1.63 -8.60 1.59
N CYS A 10 1.67 -8.51 0.26
CA CYS A 10 2.23 -9.59 -0.55
C CYS A 10 3.71 -9.83 -0.15
N ASN A 11 4.26 -11.06 -0.29
CA ASN A 11 5.65 -11.34 0.13
C ASN A 11 6.67 -10.32 -0.45
N ALA A 12 6.57 -9.96 -1.72
CA ALA A 12 7.42 -8.94 -2.33
C ALA A 12 7.17 -7.51 -1.77
N CYS A 13 5.93 -7.21 -1.41
CA CYS A 13 5.50 -5.94 -0.81
C CYS A 13 6.00 -5.83 0.64
N GLY A 14 6.02 -6.94 1.37
CA GLY A 14 6.55 -7.06 2.72
C GLY A 14 8.04 -6.75 2.80
N ILE A 15 8.82 -7.26 1.83
CA ILE A 15 10.24 -6.92 1.70
C ILE A 15 10.43 -5.42 1.43
N ARG A 16 9.62 -4.82 0.54
CA ARG A 16 9.70 -3.37 0.24
C ARG A 16 9.32 -2.49 1.42
N SER A 17 8.32 -2.88 2.21
CA SER A 17 7.91 -2.16 3.41
C SER A 17 8.99 -2.17 4.49
N LYS A 18 9.75 -3.27 4.63
CA LYS A 18 10.90 -3.34 5.55
C LYS A 18 12.08 -2.48 5.09
N MET A 19 12.11 -2.08 3.83
CA MET A 19 13.17 -1.25 3.24
C MET A 19 12.76 0.22 3.09
N ASP A 20 11.63 0.66 3.67
CA ASP A 20 11.07 2.01 3.50
C ASP A 20 10.82 2.42 2.03
N ARG A 21 10.72 1.45 1.12
CA ARG A 21 10.47 1.67 -0.33
C ARG A 21 9.03 1.41 -0.72
N LEU A 22 8.11 1.50 0.24
CA LEU A 22 6.69 1.31 -0.03
C LEU A 22 6.08 2.60 -0.59
N LEU A 23 5.18 2.45 -1.57
CA LEU A 23 4.49 3.60 -2.14
C LEU A 23 3.51 4.20 -1.11
N PRO A 24 3.29 5.52 -1.10
CA PRO A 24 2.39 6.18 -0.16
C PRO A 24 0.91 5.74 -0.34
N GLU A 25 0.52 5.32 -1.55
CA GLU A 25 -0.81 4.75 -1.82
C GLU A 25 -0.97 3.32 -1.27
N TYR A 26 0.11 2.73 -0.76
CA TYR A 26 0.04 1.44 -0.10
C TYR A 26 -0.34 1.62 1.36
N ARG A 27 -1.51 1.10 1.74
CA ARG A 27 -1.94 1.10 3.15
C ARG A 27 -2.74 -0.17 3.48
N PRO A 28 -2.49 -0.81 4.64
CA PRO A 28 -3.32 -1.91 5.12
C PRO A 28 -4.76 -1.47 5.36
N SER A 29 -5.74 -2.33 5.07
CA SER A 29 -7.16 -2.07 5.35
C SER A 29 -7.49 -1.99 6.84
N THR A 30 -6.60 -2.47 7.70
CA THR A 30 -6.70 -2.34 9.17
C THR A 30 -6.22 -0.99 9.69
N SER A 31 -5.57 -0.17 8.83
CA SER A 31 -5.08 1.13 9.26
C SER A 31 -6.25 2.09 9.54
N PRO A 32 -6.23 2.85 10.66
CA PRO A 32 -7.32 3.75 11.02
C PRO A 32 -7.58 4.87 10.00
N ASN A 33 -6.59 5.24 9.19
CA ASN A 33 -6.77 6.22 8.09
C ASN A 33 -6.74 5.53 6.72
N PHE A 34 -7.16 4.26 6.64
CA PHE A 34 -7.33 3.59 5.37
C PHE A 34 -8.49 4.21 4.59
N ASN A 35 -8.21 4.66 3.38
CA ASN A 35 -9.21 5.16 2.45
C ASN A 35 -9.18 4.28 1.19
N GLY A 36 -10.28 3.61 0.85
CA GLY A 36 -10.33 2.65 -0.27
C GLY A 36 -10.16 3.28 -1.66
N ASP A 37 -10.38 4.59 -1.77
CA ASP A 37 -10.22 5.38 -2.99
C ASP A 37 -8.80 5.90 -3.19
N GLU A 38 -8.02 5.99 -2.11
CA GLU A 38 -6.64 6.49 -2.15
C GLU A 38 -5.59 5.43 -1.83
N HIS A 39 -6.00 4.38 -1.11
CA HIS A 39 -5.11 3.38 -0.58
C HIS A 39 -5.55 1.96 -0.92
N SER A 40 -4.58 1.05 -0.94
CA SER A 40 -4.82 -0.36 -1.12
C SER A 40 -3.73 -1.21 -0.49
N ASN A 41 -4.11 -2.40 -0.02
CA ASN A 41 -3.18 -3.44 0.43
C ASN A 41 -2.75 -4.39 -0.70
N ARG A 42 -3.24 -4.18 -1.93
CA ARG A 42 -2.87 -4.95 -3.12
C ARG A 42 -2.01 -4.12 -4.06
N HIS A 43 -0.82 -4.63 -4.39
CA HIS A 43 0.15 -3.96 -5.27
C HIS A 43 -0.44 -3.49 -6.61
N ARG A 44 -1.19 -4.36 -7.32
CA ARG A 44 -1.82 -4.00 -8.60
C ARG A 44 -2.77 -2.80 -8.48
N LYS A 45 -3.53 -2.70 -7.39
CA LYS A 45 -4.45 -1.58 -7.17
C LYS A 45 -3.69 -0.31 -6.76
N VAL A 46 -2.64 -0.43 -5.94
CA VAL A 46 -1.73 0.70 -5.61
C VAL A 46 -1.14 1.34 -6.87
N LEU A 47 -0.64 0.52 -7.81
CA LEU A 47 -0.11 1.03 -9.07
C LEU A 47 -1.17 1.75 -9.92
N LYS A 48 -2.41 1.24 -9.93
CA LYS A 48 -3.53 1.89 -10.61
C LYS A 48 -3.92 3.23 -9.95
N LEU A 49 -3.97 3.27 -8.63
CA LEU A 49 -4.25 4.48 -7.85
C LEU A 49 -3.22 5.57 -8.14
N ARG A 50 -1.93 5.19 -8.22
CA ARG A 50 -0.85 6.10 -8.57
C ARG A 50 -0.96 6.64 -9.99
N GLN A 51 -1.28 5.79 -10.98
CA GLN A 51 -1.52 6.24 -12.36
C GLN A 51 -2.71 7.21 -12.47
N LYS A 52 -3.74 7.04 -11.64
CA LYS A 52 -4.86 7.99 -11.57
C LYS A 52 -4.49 9.32 -10.91
N LYS A 53 -3.56 9.32 -9.96
CA LYS A 53 -3.14 10.52 -9.22
C LYS A 53 -2.10 11.38 -9.95
N VAL A 54 -1.36 10.83 -10.91
CA VAL A 54 -0.45 11.61 -11.75
C VAL A 54 -1.23 12.10 -12.98
N PRO A 55 -1.65 13.38 -13.04
CA PRO A 55 -2.13 13.93 -14.29
C PRO A 55 -0.96 13.96 -15.28
N ILE A 56 -1.20 13.49 -16.51
CA ILE A 56 -0.30 13.68 -17.64
C ILE A 56 -0.25 15.18 -17.97
#